data_AF-A0A9Q0WXX9-F1
#
_entry.id   AF-A0A9Q0WXX9-F1
#
_cell.length_a   1.000
_cell.length_b   1.000
_cell.length_c   1.000
_cell.angle_alpha   90.00
_cell.angle_beta   90.00
_cell.angle_gamma   90.00
#
_symmetry.space_group_name_H-M   'P 1'
#
loop_
_entity.id
_entity.type
_entity.pdbx_description
1 polymer ?
#
loop_
_entity_poly.entity_id
_entity_poly.type
_entity_poly.pdbx_seq_one_letter_code
_entity_poly.pdbx_strand_id
1 'polypeptide(L)'
;MASSIFNAPCTAPSVKGKNYDGLKPAVHGNLRFNAAKKPSIEGCPKRVFIVRASEKKDGAVKKLGLSDAECEAAVAAGNVPEAPPVRPKPAAPAGTPVVPSLPLSRRPRRNRKSPAFRASFQETSISPANFVYPLFIHEGEEDTPIGAMPGCYRLGWRHGLVEEVAKARDVGVNSIVLFPKVPDALKTSTGDEAYNDNGLVPRAIRLLKDKYPDLVIYTDVALDPYSSDGHDGIVREDGVIMNDETVFQLCKQAVSQVILNGCVHIHNLNQYEVLILEFLRLECQS
;
A
#
# COMPACT_ATOMS: atom_id res chain seq x y z
N MET A 1 -22.63 -21.84 -9.38
CA MET A 1 -22.35 -23.00 -10.24
C MET A 1 -22.33 -22.53 -11.69
N ALA A 2 -21.15 -22.61 -12.32
CA ALA A 2 -20.78 -22.43 -13.73
C ALA A 2 -21.48 -21.33 -14.59
N SER A 3 -20.69 -20.32 -14.99
CA SER A 3 -20.97 -19.47 -16.17
C SER A 3 -19.83 -19.70 -17.17
N SER A 4 -20.18 -20.18 -18.36
CA SER A 4 -19.29 -20.39 -19.49
C SER A 4 -19.02 -19.08 -20.22
N ILE A 5 -17.75 -18.77 -20.46
CA ILE A 5 -17.30 -17.59 -21.20
C ILE A 5 -17.23 -17.98 -22.69
N PHE A 6 -18.09 -17.38 -23.51
CA PHE A 6 -17.91 -17.38 -24.97
C PHE A 6 -17.00 -16.20 -25.35
N ASN A 7 -15.77 -16.50 -25.76
CA ASN A 7 -14.86 -15.53 -26.37
C ASN A 7 -15.20 -15.38 -27.85
N ALA A 8 -15.68 -14.21 -28.25
CA ALA A 8 -15.66 -13.78 -29.65
C ALA A 8 -14.45 -12.86 -29.87
N PRO A 9 -13.60 -13.09 -30.88
CA PRO A 9 -12.44 -12.24 -31.14
C PRO A 9 -12.88 -10.93 -31.81
N CYS A 10 -12.74 -9.81 -31.09
CA CYS A 10 -12.84 -8.48 -31.69
C CYS A 10 -11.46 -8.04 -32.17
N THR A 11 -11.24 -8.11 -33.49
CA THR A 11 -10.09 -7.48 -34.15
C THR A 11 -10.27 -5.97 -34.16
N ALA A 12 -9.53 -5.24 -33.31
CA ALA A 12 -9.44 -3.79 -33.37
C ALA A 12 -8.34 -3.37 -34.37
N PRO A 13 -8.62 -2.47 -35.33
CA PRO A 13 -7.57 -1.91 -36.18
C PRO A 13 -6.67 -0.94 -35.38
N SER A 14 -5.36 -1.07 -35.60
CA SER A 14 -4.31 -0.22 -35.05
C SER A 14 -4.50 1.24 -35.48
N VAL A 15 -4.60 2.16 -34.51
CA VAL A 15 -4.50 3.60 -34.75
C VAL A 15 -3.18 4.10 -34.17
N LYS A 16 -2.29 4.51 -35.07
CA LYS A 16 -0.99 5.12 -34.76
C LYS A 16 -1.15 6.49 -34.09
N GLY A 17 -0.44 6.63 -32.97
CA GLY A 17 0.17 7.84 -32.39
C GLY A 17 -0.59 9.17 -32.46
N LYS A 18 -1.03 9.67 -31.29
CA LYS A 18 -0.92 11.08 -30.91
C LYS A 18 -0.63 11.20 -29.40
N ASN A 19 0.28 12.11 -29.09
CA ASN A 19 0.92 12.36 -27.81
C ASN A 19 -0.06 12.68 -26.67
N TYR A 20 0.29 12.25 -25.46
CA TYR A 20 -0.35 12.70 -24.23
C TYR A 20 0.13 14.11 -23.89
N ASP A 21 -0.70 15.13 -24.14
CA ASP A 21 -0.42 16.48 -23.69
C ASP A 21 -0.80 16.64 -22.21
N GLY A 22 0.24 16.65 -21.36
CA GLY A 22 0.15 17.05 -19.97
C GLY A 22 -0.39 18.48 -19.84
N LEU A 23 -1.23 18.69 -18.82
CA LEU A 23 -1.76 20.00 -18.45
C LEU A 23 -0.61 20.95 -18.06
N LYS A 24 -0.20 21.83 -18.98
CA LYS A 24 0.56 23.04 -18.64
C LYS A 24 -0.40 24.21 -18.39
N PRO A 25 -0.15 25.06 -17.37
CA PRO A 25 -0.97 26.23 -17.10
C PRO A 25 -0.57 27.36 -18.06
N ALA A 26 -1.51 27.84 -18.88
CA ALA A 26 -1.31 29.02 -19.72
C ALA A 26 -1.83 30.28 -19.00
N VAL A 27 -0.91 31.23 -18.84
CA VAL A 27 -1.07 32.58 -18.29
C VAL A 27 -1.73 33.50 -19.32
N HIS A 28 -2.47 34.49 -18.81
CA HIS A 28 -3.18 35.60 -19.47
C HIS A 28 -2.85 35.96 -20.94
N GLY A 29 -3.90 36.15 -21.74
CA GLY A 29 -3.85 36.91 -22.99
C GLY A 29 -5.24 37.08 -23.62
N ASN A 30 -5.72 38.32 -23.70
CA ASN A 30 -6.98 38.71 -24.34
C ASN A 30 -7.04 38.26 -25.80
N LEU A 31 -8.04 37.44 -26.16
CA LEU A 31 -8.44 37.22 -27.55
C LEU A 31 -9.96 37.36 -27.68
N ARG A 32 -10.35 38.39 -28.44
CA ARG A 32 -11.72 38.70 -28.85
C ARG A 32 -12.27 37.57 -29.71
N PHE A 33 -13.48 37.11 -29.42
CA PHE A 33 -14.20 36.17 -30.28
C PHE A 33 -14.87 36.92 -31.44
N ASN A 34 -14.31 36.79 -32.64
CA ASN A 34 -15.00 37.12 -33.88
C ASN A 34 -16.08 36.06 -34.15
N ALA A 35 -17.30 36.51 -34.39
CA ALA A 35 -18.40 35.69 -34.88
C ALA A 35 -18.13 35.27 -36.33
N ALA A 36 -17.96 33.96 -36.58
CA ALA A 36 -18.24 33.36 -37.89
C ALA A 36 -18.30 31.82 -37.82
N LYS A 37 -19.36 31.30 -38.46
CA LYS A 37 -19.61 29.94 -38.96
C LYS A 37 -19.77 28.79 -37.94
N LYS A 38 -21.04 28.42 -37.73
CA LYS A 38 -21.46 27.07 -37.33
C LYS A 38 -20.97 26.04 -38.37
N PRO A 39 -20.26 24.97 -37.99
CA PRO A 39 -20.30 23.71 -38.72
C PRO A 39 -21.45 22.87 -38.15
N SER A 40 -22.34 22.43 -39.04
CA SER A 40 -23.33 21.39 -38.80
C SER A 40 -22.63 20.08 -38.44
N ILE A 41 -22.73 19.66 -37.19
CA ILE A 41 -22.35 18.31 -36.78
C ILE A 41 -23.58 17.43 -36.98
N GLU A 42 -23.55 16.65 -38.07
CA GLU A 42 -24.46 15.53 -38.27
C GLU A 42 -24.34 14.54 -37.11
N GLY A 43 -25.49 13.99 -36.70
CA GLY A 43 -25.67 13.30 -35.43
C GLY A 43 -24.74 12.11 -35.23
N CYS A 44 -23.88 12.21 -34.22
CA CYS A 44 -23.26 11.04 -33.61
C CYS A 44 -24.35 10.28 -32.84
N PRO A 45 -24.56 8.97 -33.06
CA PRO A 45 -25.58 8.22 -32.34
C PRO A 45 -25.25 8.26 -30.85
N LYS A 46 -26.19 8.77 -30.04
CA LYS A 46 -26.09 8.80 -28.59
C LYS A 46 -25.76 7.38 -28.12
N ARG A 47 -24.54 7.14 -27.62
CA ARG A 47 -24.28 5.95 -26.78
C ARG A 47 -25.10 6.13 -25.52
N VAL A 48 -26.31 5.55 -25.54
CA VAL A 48 -27.17 5.44 -24.37
C VAL A 48 -26.50 4.44 -23.44
N PHE A 49 -25.86 4.95 -22.38
CA PHE A 49 -25.48 4.11 -21.25
C PHE A 49 -26.76 3.74 -20.50
N ILE A 50 -27.29 2.55 -20.76
CA ILE A 50 -28.34 1.96 -19.95
C ILE A 50 -27.67 1.42 -18.69
N VAL A 51 -27.77 2.16 -17.59
CA VAL A 51 -27.46 1.64 -16.26
C VAL A 51 -28.62 0.73 -15.87
N ARG A 52 -28.45 -0.58 -16.03
CA ARG A 52 -29.36 -1.54 -15.39
C ARG A 52 -29.09 -1.51 -13.89
N ALA A 53 -30.07 -1.02 -13.12
CA ALA A 53 -30.08 -1.23 -11.68
C ALA A 53 -30.15 -2.74 -11.42
N SER A 54 -29.21 -3.24 -10.62
CA SER A 54 -29.14 -4.65 -10.21
C SER A 54 -30.44 -5.07 -9.53
N GLU A 55 -31.13 -6.06 -10.10
CA GLU A 55 -32.18 -6.80 -9.41
C GLU A 55 -31.52 -7.64 -8.30
N LYS A 56 -31.74 -7.19 -7.06
CA LYS A 56 -31.72 -7.91 -5.77
C LYS A 56 -31.00 -7.11 -4.70
N LYS A 57 -31.80 -6.30 -4.01
CA LYS A 57 -31.65 -6.07 -2.57
C LYS A 57 -33.00 -6.32 -1.94
N ASP A 58 -33.11 -7.46 -1.24
CA ASP A 58 -34.20 -7.75 -0.30
C ASP A 58 -34.05 -6.80 0.90
N GLY A 59 -34.63 -5.63 0.75
CA GLY A 59 -34.77 -4.64 1.79
C GLY A 59 -35.95 -3.78 1.42
N ALA A 60 -36.95 -3.69 2.31
CA ALA A 60 -38.24 -3.06 2.07
C ALA A 60 -38.10 -1.55 1.75
N VAL A 61 -37.74 -1.24 0.51
CA VAL A 61 -38.09 0.02 -0.11
C VAL A 61 -39.56 -0.12 -0.42
N LYS A 62 -40.42 0.68 0.22
CA LYS A 62 -41.82 0.80 -0.16
C LYS A 62 -41.88 1.24 -1.63
N LYS A 63 -41.88 0.28 -2.55
CA LYS A 63 -42.30 0.49 -3.93
C LYS A 63 -43.75 0.95 -3.82
N LEU A 64 -44.06 2.15 -4.33
CA LEU A 64 -45.45 2.45 -4.69
C LEU A 64 -45.88 1.29 -5.58
N GLY A 65 -46.94 0.59 -5.21
CA GLY A 65 -47.30 -0.76 -5.69
C GLY A 65 -47.67 -0.87 -7.17
N LEU A 66 -46.75 -0.48 -8.05
CA LEU A 66 -46.80 -0.56 -9.51
C LEU A 66 -45.56 -1.33 -9.97
N SER A 67 -45.74 -2.20 -10.95
CA SER A 67 -44.64 -2.87 -11.66
C SER A 67 -43.88 -1.89 -12.55
N ASP A 68 -42.65 -2.25 -12.93
CA ASP A 68 -41.79 -1.38 -13.75
C ASP A 68 -42.45 -1.05 -15.11
N ALA A 69 -43.20 -1.98 -15.70
CA ALA A 69 -43.96 -1.79 -16.94
C ALA A 69 -45.14 -0.81 -16.78
N GLU A 70 -45.82 -0.83 -15.62
CA GLU A 70 -46.92 0.11 -15.32
C GLU A 70 -46.39 1.52 -15.05
N CYS A 71 -45.22 1.64 -14.41
CA CYS A 71 -44.51 2.91 -14.27
C CYS A 71 -44.12 3.50 -15.64
N GLU A 72 -43.56 2.70 -16.54
CA GLU A 72 -43.19 3.14 -17.89
C GLU A 72 -44.41 3.57 -18.71
N ALA A 73 -45.49 2.81 -18.65
CA ALA A 73 -46.75 3.14 -19.31
C ALA A 73 -47.39 4.42 -18.74
N ALA A 74 -47.35 4.61 -17.42
CA ALA A 74 -47.86 5.82 -16.76
C ALA A 74 -47.04 7.07 -17.14
N VAL A 75 -45.72 6.96 -17.22
CA VAL A 75 -44.85 8.04 -17.68
C VAL A 75 -45.09 8.36 -19.16
N ALA A 76 -45.28 7.35 -20.01
CA ALA A 76 -45.64 7.53 -21.42
C ALA A 76 -47.02 8.19 -21.60
N ALA A 77 -47.96 7.93 -20.69
CA ALA A 77 -49.28 8.56 -20.63
C ALA A 77 -49.29 9.96 -19.96
N GLY A 78 -48.13 10.48 -19.55
CA GLY A 78 -48.00 11.79 -18.89
C GLY A 78 -48.31 11.80 -17.39
N ASN A 79 -48.65 10.66 -16.80
CA ASN A 79 -48.91 10.50 -15.37
C ASN A 79 -47.60 10.22 -14.61
N VAL A 80 -46.76 11.26 -14.50
CA VAL A 80 -45.54 11.19 -13.70
C VAL A 80 -45.91 11.35 -12.22
N PRO A 81 -45.60 10.38 -11.35
CA PRO A 81 -45.89 10.50 -9.93
C PRO A 81 -45.18 11.73 -9.34
N GLU A 82 -45.89 12.47 -8.51
CA GLU A 82 -45.34 13.65 -7.84
C GLU A 82 -44.12 13.25 -7.00
N ALA A 83 -43.03 13.99 -7.14
CA ALA A 83 -41.80 13.72 -6.43
C ALA A 83 -42.07 13.77 -4.91
N PRO A 84 -41.50 12.84 -4.12
CA PRO A 84 -41.64 12.88 -2.67
C PRO A 84 -41.23 14.27 -2.13
N PRO A 85 -41.95 14.80 -1.12
CA PRO A 85 -41.63 16.11 -0.56
C PRO A 85 -40.18 16.12 -0.07
N VAL A 86 -39.40 17.09 -0.56
CA VAL A 86 -38.01 17.27 -0.14
C VAL A 86 -38.00 17.67 1.33
N ARG A 87 -37.25 16.95 2.16
CA ARG A 87 -37.12 17.29 3.58
C ARG A 87 -36.67 18.76 3.73
N PRO A 88 -37.36 19.58 4.54
CA PRO A 88 -37.00 20.97 4.71
C PRO A 88 -35.59 21.07 5.29
N LYS A 89 -34.77 21.93 4.69
CA LYS A 89 -33.41 22.19 5.16
C LYS A 89 -33.50 22.86 6.54
N PRO A 90 -32.69 22.45 7.53
CA PRO A 90 -32.67 23.10 8.83
C PRO A 90 -32.45 24.62 8.71
N ALA A 91 -33.15 25.39 9.55
CA ALA A 91 -32.99 26.84 9.62
C ALA A 91 -31.56 27.19 10.05
N ALA A 92 -31.04 28.29 9.50
CA ALA A 92 -29.75 28.83 9.95
C ALA A 92 -29.89 29.40 11.37
N PRO A 93 -28.81 29.42 12.18
CA PRO A 93 -28.83 30.04 13.50
C PRO A 93 -29.26 31.51 13.47
N ALA A 94 -29.88 31.98 14.56
CA ALA A 94 -30.23 33.39 14.72
C ALA A 94 -28.98 34.29 14.63
N GLY A 95 -29.08 35.43 13.94
CA GLY A 95 -27.95 36.34 13.69
C GLY A 95 -27.03 35.94 12.53
N THR A 96 -27.36 34.88 11.76
CA THR A 96 -26.59 34.54 10.55
C THR A 96 -26.68 35.68 9.53
N PRO A 97 -25.56 36.29 9.11
CA PRO A 97 -25.58 37.39 8.15
C PRO A 97 -26.03 36.90 6.77
N VAL A 98 -26.90 37.68 6.11
CA VAL A 98 -27.31 37.44 4.73
C VAL A 98 -26.20 37.94 3.81
N VAL A 99 -25.42 37.02 3.26
CA VAL A 99 -24.32 37.32 2.34
C VAL A 99 -24.63 36.80 0.92
N PRO A 100 -24.29 37.57 -0.14
CA PRO A 100 -24.43 37.09 -1.50
C PRO A 100 -23.46 35.93 -1.77
N SER A 101 -23.83 35.03 -2.68
CA SER A 101 -22.97 33.91 -3.03
C SER A 101 -21.70 34.40 -3.73
N LEU A 102 -20.53 34.02 -3.21
CA LEU A 102 -19.26 34.31 -3.87
C LEU A 102 -19.20 33.65 -5.28
N PRO A 103 -18.74 34.34 -6.33
CA PRO A 103 -18.68 33.80 -7.71
C PRO A 103 -17.45 32.90 -7.92
N LEU A 104 -17.30 31.86 -7.11
CA LEU A 104 -16.20 30.90 -7.21
C LEU A 104 -16.58 29.73 -8.13
N SER A 105 -15.82 29.53 -9.21
CA SER A 105 -15.96 28.40 -10.13
C SER A 105 -15.55 27.06 -9.50
N ARG A 106 -14.50 27.07 -8.67
CA ARG A 106 -14.00 25.90 -7.94
C ARG A 106 -14.43 25.95 -6.48
N ARG A 107 -15.05 24.88 -6.00
CA ARG A 107 -15.48 24.72 -4.61
C ARG A 107 -15.05 23.36 -4.08
N PRO A 108 -13.80 23.21 -3.58
CA PRO A 108 -13.25 21.93 -3.13
C PRO A 108 -14.10 21.22 -2.06
N ARG A 109 -14.85 22.00 -1.26
CA ARG A 109 -15.80 21.46 -0.26
C ARG A 109 -16.89 20.58 -0.87
N ARG A 110 -17.20 20.70 -2.17
CA ARG A 110 -18.18 19.84 -2.86
C ARG A 110 -17.78 18.36 -2.81
N ASN A 111 -16.49 18.05 -2.99
CA ASN A 111 -15.97 16.67 -2.94
C ASN A 111 -15.91 16.11 -1.51
N ARG A 112 -16.15 16.94 -0.49
CA ARG A 112 -16.09 16.55 0.94
C ARG A 112 -17.46 16.48 1.61
N LYS A 113 -18.54 16.71 0.85
CA LYS A 113 -19.91 16.90 1.34
C LYS A 113 -20.48 15.68 2.07
N SER A 114 -20.11 14.47 1.66
CA SER A 114 -20.55 13.23 2.31
C SER A 114 -19.42 12.20 2.35
N PRO A 115 -19.52 11.17 3.22
CA PRO A 115 -18.59 10.04 3.20
C PRO A 115 -18.47 9.39 1.82
N ALA A 116 -19.58 9.19 1.11
CA ALA A 116 -19.58 8.61 -0.24
C ALA A 116 -18.81 9.46 -1.27
N PHE A 117 -18.96 10.78 -1.21
CA PHE A 117 -18.18 11.69 -2.06
C PHE A 117 -16.68 11.63 -1.72
N ARG A 118 -16.33 11.64 -0.42
CA ARG A 118 -14.92 11.52 -0.01
C ARG A 118 -14.29 10.20 -0.46
N ALA A 119 -15.02 9.09 -0.34
CA ALA A 119 -14.55 7.78 -0.77
C ALA A 119 -14.36 7.71 -2.31
N SER A 120 -15.22 8.37 -3.09
CA SER A 120 -15.13 8.38 -4.57
C SER A 120 -13.92 9.16 -5.10
N PHE A 121 -13.40 10.10 -4.31
CA PHE A 121 -12.25 10.94 -4.66
C PHE A 121 -11.04 10.66 -3.76
N GLN A 122 -11.00 9.51 -3.09
CA GLN A 122 -9.87 9.11 -2.27
C GLN A 122 -8.70 8.72 -3.17
N GLU A 123 -7.56 9.38 -2.99
CA GLU A 123 -6.37 9.18 -3.83
C GLU A 123 -5.46 8.06 -3.31
N THR A 124 -5.51 7.77 -2.01
CA THR A 124 -4.63 6.79 -1.35
C THR A 124 -5.46 5.84 -0.52
N SER A 125 -5.26 4.54 -0.71
CA SER A 125 -5.80 3.48 0.12
C SER A 125 -4.67 2.68 0.74
N ILE A 126 -4.77 2.39 2.03
CA ILE A 126 -3.84 1.51 2.75
C ILE A 126 -4.60 0.23 3.08
N SER A 127 -3.95 -0.90 2.87
CA SER A 127 -4.41 -2.24 3.21
C SER A 127 -3.37 -2.93 4.09
N PRO A 128 -3.74 -3.99 4.85
CA PRO A 128 -2.78 -4.77 5.63
C PRO A 128 -1.55 -5.25 4.85
N ALA A 129 -1.73 -5.57 3.57
CA ALA A 129 -0.65 -5.99 2.66
C ALA A 129 0.40 -4.89 2.40
N ASN A 130 0.16 -3.63 2.78
CA ASN A 130 1.12 -2.54 2.64
C ASN A 130 2.04 -2.39 3.87
N PHE A 131 1.81 -3.13 4.95
CA PHE A 131 2.61 -3.03 6.16
C PHE A 131 3.73 -4.07 6.19
N VAL A 132 4.88 -3.65 6.71
CA VAL A 132 5.97 -4.54 7.15
C VAL A 132 5.96 -4.54 8.67
N TYR A 133 5.86 -5.71 9.30
CA TYR A 133 5.77 -5.84 10.75
C TYR A 133 7.15 -6.13 11.37
N PRO A 134 7.74 -5.18 12.12
CA PRO A 134 9.01 -5.40 12.80
C PRO A 134 8.85 -6.32 14.02
N LEU A 135 9.70 -7.34 14.10
CA LEU A 135 9.71 -8.34 15.15
C LEU A 135 11.11 -8.46 15.75
N PHE A 136 11.17 -8.42 17.09
CA PHE A 136 12.40 -8.63 17.84
C PHE A 136 12.50 -10.07 18.27
N ILE A 137 13.64 -10.72 18.05
CA ILE A 137 13.83 -12.14 18.34
C ILE A 137 15.04 -12.39 19.24
N HIS A 138 15.00 -13.43 20.05
CA HIS A 138 16.14 -13.89 20.85
C HIS A 138 16.16 -15.41 20.99
N GLU A 139 17.24 -15.94 21.57
CA GLU A 139 17.48 -17.38 21.78
C GLU A 139 16.67 -18.00 22.92
N GLY A 140 16.01 -17.18 23.76
CA GLY A 140 15.26 -17.67 24.92
C GLY A 140 13.97 -18.37 24.51
N GLU A 141 13.44 -19.20 25.41
CA GLU A 141 12.17 -19.90 25.20
C GLU A 141 10.96 -19.02 25.49
N GLU A 142 11.07 -18.14 26.49
CA GLU A 142 10.01 -17.23 26.91
C GLU A 142 10.14 -15.84 26.29
N ASP A 143 9.01 -15.26 25.92
CA ASP A 143 8.94 -13.90 25.40
C ASP A 143 9.20 -12.87 26.51
N THR A 144 10.05 -11.88 26.22
CA THR A 144 10.45 -10.85 27.20
C THR A 144 9.96 -9.46 26.79
N PRO A 145 9.27 -8.71 27.68
CA PRO A 145 8.77 -7.38 27.34
C PRO A 145 9.92 -6.38 27.12
N ILE A 146 9.76 -5.50 26.14
CA ILE A 146 10.70 -4.41 25.87
C ILE A 146 10.22 -3.16 26.62
N GLY A 147 10.88 -2.82 27.74
CA GLY A 147 10.42 -1.72 28.61
C GLY A 147 10.28 -0.36 27.91
N ALA A 148 11.14 -0.07 26.93
CA ALA A 148 11.09 1.17 26.15
C ALA A 148 9.97 1.20 25.09
N MET A 149 9.39 0.04 24.76
CA MET A 149 8.36 -0.13 23.72
C MET A 149 7.16 -0.89 24.32
N PRO A 150 6.27 -0.21 25.05
CA PRO A 150 5.11 -0.86 25.67
C PRO A 150 4.26 -1.62 24.65
N GLY A 151 3.98 -2.90 24.93
CA GLY A 151 3.26 -3.80 24.03
C GLY A 151 4.16 -4.56 23.04
N CYS A 152 5.45 -4.24 22.96
CA CYS A 152 6.42 -4.99 22.18
C CYS A 152 7.21 -5.97 23.07
N TYR A 153 7.53 -7.13 22.49
CA TYR A 153 8.24 -8.20 23.15
C TYR A 153 9.43 -8.61 22.29
N ARG A 154 10.52 -9.07 22.92
CA ARG A 154 11.50 -9.91 22.27
C ARG A 154 10.97 -11.33 22.34
N LEU A 155 10.77 -11.92 21.19
CA LEU A 155 10.10 -13.20 21.04
C LEU A 155 11.12 -14.33 21.02
N GLY A 156 10.78 -15.44 21.67
CA GLY A 156 11.51 -16.69 21.49
C GLY A 156 11.35 -17.18 20.05
N TRP A 157 12.46 -17.38 19.34
CA TRP A 157 12.41 -17.61 17.89
C TRP A 157 11.69 -18.91 17.47
N ARG A 158 11.57 -19.90 18.36
CA ARG A 158 10.94 -21.19 18.09
C ARG A 158 9.41 -21.18 18.25
N HIS A 159 8.90 -20.41 19.22
CA HIS A 159 7.50 -20.44 19.65
C HIS A 159 6.82 -19.09 19.47
N GLY A 160 7.20 -18.08 20.29
CA GLY A 160 6.59 -16.75 20.27
C GLY A 160 6.64 -16.09 18.90
N LEU A 161 7.76 -16.22 18.17
CA LEU A 161 7.89 -15.71 16.80
C LEU A 161 6.86 -16.32 15.85
N VAL A 162 6.68 -17.65 15.88
CA VAL A 162 5.78 -18.36 14.96
C VAL A 162 4.33 -17.99 15.24
N GLU A 163 3.95 -17.92 16.52
CA GLU A 163 2.60 -17.51 16.93
C GLU A 163 2.30 -16.07 16.52
N GLU A 164 3.25 -15.16 16.70
CA GLU A 164 3.07 -13.76 16.37
C GLU A 164 2.98 -13.53 14.86
N VAL A 165 3.77 -14.26 14.07
CA VAL A 165 3.64 -14.27 12.60
C VAL A 165 2.28 -14.80 12.17
N ALA A 166 1.76 -15.86 12.80
CA ALA A 166 0.43 -16.37 12.48
C ALA A 166 -0.66 -15.31 12.69
N LYS A 167 -0.64 -14.61 13.83
CA LYS A 167 -1.59 -13.51 14.11
C LYS A 167 -1.47 -12.37 13.10
N ALA A 168 -0.26 -12.01 12.70
CA ALA A 168 -0.03 -10.97 11.70
C ALA A 168 -0.63 -11.36 10.33
N ARG A 169 -0.48 -12.63 9.95
CA ARG A 169 -1.05 -13.16 8.72
C ARG A 169 -2.58 -13.20 8.76
N ASP A 170 -3.18 -13.54 9.89
CA ASP A 170 -4.64 -13.57 10.06
C ASP A 170 -5.30 -12.21 9.79
N VAL A 171 -4.58 -11.11 10.07
CA VAL A 171 -5.03 -9.74 9.77
C VAL A 171 -4.60 -9.23 8.39
N GLY A 172 -3.90 -10.05 7.60
CA GLY A 172 -3.50 -9.76 6.23
C GLY A 172 -2.11 -9.14 6.06
N VAL A 173 -1.27 -9.13 7.11
CA VAL A 173 0.12 -8.66 7.04
C VAL A 173 1.03 -9.85 6.73
N ASN A 174 1.59 -9.89 5.52
CA ASN A 174 2.44 -10.99 5.03
C ASN A 174 3.90 -10.58 4.83
N SER A 175 4.32 -9.46 5.43
CA SER A 175 5.68 -8.93 5.34
C SER A 175 6.20 -8.63 6.74
N ILE A 176 7.36 -9.19 7.10
CA ILE A 176 7.98 -9.00 8.42
C ILE A 176 9.44 -8.58 8.28
N VAL A 177 9.97 -7.86 9.28
CA VAL A 177 11.41 -7.60 9.40
C VAL A 177 11.92 -8.13 10.75
N LEU A 178 13.04 -8.85 10.74
CA LEU A 178 13.59 -9.49 11.94
C LEU A 178 14.75 -8.68 12.52
N PHE A 179 14.67 -8.39 13.82
CA PHE A 179 15.75 -7.75 14.58
C PHE A 179 16.25 -8.70 15.68
N PRO A 180 17.48 -9.22 15.57
CA PRO A 180 18.00 -10.16 16.55
C PRO A 180 18.55 -9.46 17.79
N LYS A 181 18.28 -10.03 18.98
CA LYS A 181 19.05 -9.79 20.19
C LYS A 181 19.98 -10.99 20.40
N VAL A 182 21.19 -10.87 19.88
CA VAL A 182 22.24 -11.89 19.98
C VAL A 182 22.76 -11.95 21.42
N PRO A 183 23.04 -13.17 21.96
CA PRO A 183 23.71 -13.34 23.25
C PRO A 183 25.04 -12.57 23.30
N ASP A 184 25.32 -11.88 24.40
CA ASP A 184 26.50 -11.03 24.49
C ASP A 184 27.82 -11.82 24.39
N ALA A 185 27.80 -13.13 24.71
CA ALA A 185 28.96 -14.03 24.55
C ALA A 185 29.35 -14.32 23.09
N LEU A 186 28.46 -14.06 22.13
CA LEU A 186 28.72 -14.24 20.70
C LEU A 186 29.12 -12.93 20.01
N LYS A 187 29.15 -11.82 20.75
CA LYS A 187 29.50 -10.51 20.20
C LYS A 187 31.00 -10.35 20.10
N THR A 188 31.49 -9.89 18.97
CA THR A 188 32.91 -9.58 18.73
C THR A 188 33.04 -8.18 18.16
N SER A 189 34.23 -7.57 18.26
CA SER A 189 34.48 -6.24 17.69
C SER A 189 34.34 -6.20 16.16
N THR A 190 34.46 -7.35 15.50
CA THR A 190 34.32 -7.52 14.05
C THR A 190 32.94 -8.01 13.61
N GLY A 191 32.06 -8.36 14.56
CA GLY A 191 30.69 -8.78 14.28
C GLY A 191 30.58 -10.14 13.58
N ASP A 192 31.45 -11.11 13.89
CA ASP A 192 31.59 -12.35 13.10
C ASP A 192 30.32 -13.22 13.07
N GLU A 193 29.49 -13.13 14.11
CA GLU A 193 28.21 -13.85 14.19
C GLU A 193 27.18 -13.37 13.15
N ALA A 194 27.39 -12.21 12.52
CA ALA A 194 26.49 -11.63 11.52
C ALA A 194 26.33 -12.52 10.27
N TYR A 195 27.37 -13.27 9.90
CA TYR A 195 27.38 -14.17 8.75
C TYR A 195 27.46 -15.65 9.15
N ASN A 196 27.10 -15.98 10.40
CA ASN A 196 27.01 -17.38 10.83
C ASN A 196 25.77 -18.05 10.22
N ASP A 197 25.98 -19.02 9.34
CA ASP A 197 24.92 -19.80 8.68
C ASP A 197 24.01 -20.57 9.64
N ASN A 198 24.50 -20.80 10.86
CA ASN A 198 23.75 -21.42 11.95
C ASN A 198 23.35 -20.41 13.03
N GLY A 199 23.46 -19.10 12.77
CA GLY A 199 23.07 -18.05 13.70
C GLY A 199 21.56 -17.93 13.88
N LEU A 200 21.14 -17.03 14.79
CA LEU A 200 19.74 -16.84 15.15
C LEU A 200 18.84 -16.49 13.95
N VAL A 201 19.26 -15.51 13.12
CA VAL A 201 18.48 -15.02 11.99
C VAL A 201 18.29 -16.10 10.90
N PRO A 202 19.34 -16.77 10.38
CA PRO A 202 19.15 -17.84 9.40
C PRO A 202 18.25 -18.98 9.90
N ARG A 203 18.39 -19.41 11.16
CA ARG A 203 17.53 -20.48 11.72
C ARG A 203 16.07 -20.03 11.85
N ALA A 204 15.82 -18.79 12.28
CA ALA A 204 14.48 -18.23 12.33
C ALA A 204 13.84 -18.15 10.94
N ILE A 205 14.60 -17.74 9.93
CA ILE A 205 14.10 -17.67 8.55
C ILE A 205 13.74 -19.06 8.01
N ARG A 206 14.61 -20.05 8.16
CA ARG A 206 14.32 -21.43 7.74
C ARG A 206 13.03 -21.96 8.40
N LEU A 207 12.90 -21.79 9.72
CA LEU A 207 11.70 -22.18 10.45
C LEU A 207 10.42 -21.50 9.90
N LEU A 208 10.50 -20.21 9.60
CA LEU A 208 9.35 -19.45 9.08
C LEU A 208 9.03 -19.83 7.64
N LYS A 209 10.04 -20.03 6.78
CA LYS A 209 9.84 -20.43 5.37
C LYS A 209 9.30 -21.86 5.25
N ASP A 210 9.69 -22.76 6.15
CA ASP A 210 9.13 -24.11 6.21
C ASP A 210 7.62 -24.10 6.51
N LYS A 211 7.16 -23.17 7.36
CA LYS A 211 5.75 -23.03 7.73
C LYS A 211 4.95 -22.13 6.78
N TYR A 212 5.58 -21.07 6.29
CA TYR A 212 4.97 -20.00 5.52
C TYR A 212 5.85 -19.65 4.30
N PRO A 213 5.87 -20.48 3.25
CA PRO A 213 6.74 -20.27 2.08
C PRO A 213 6.49 -18.93 1.37
N ASP A 214 5.25 -18.42 1.45
CA ASP A 214 4.79 -17.17 0.84
C ASP A 214 5.03 -15.92 1.71
N LEU A 215 5.57 -16.07 2.93
CA LEU A 215 5.90 -14.95 3.80
C LEU A 215 7.08 -14.16 3.23
N VAL A 216 6.92 -12.85 3.13
CA VAL A 216 8.01 -11.94 2.77
C VAL A 216 8.79 -11.60 4.03
N ILE A 217 10.08 -11.93 4.04
CA ILE A 217 10.96 -11.70 5.19
C ILE A 217 12.05 -10.73 4.77
N TYR A 218 12.15 -9.64 5.53
CA TYR A 218 13.23 -8.68 5.47
C TYR A 218 14.22 -8.96 6.59
N THR A 219 15.49 -8.80 6.29
CA THR A 219 16.59 -8.88 7.26
C THR A 219 17.35 -7.58 7.30
N ASP A 220 17.87 -7.27 8.49
CA ASP A 220 18.77 -6.16 8.70
C ASP A 220 20.21 -6.57 8.39
N VAL A 221 20.93 -5.70 7.69
CA VAL A 221 22.36 -5.85 7.37
C VAL A 221 23.12 -4.73 8.07
N ALA A 222 23.42 -4.98 9.33
CA ALA A 222 24.18 -4.10 10.22
C ALA A 222 24.95 -4.95 11.26
N LEU A 223 26.04 -4.39 11.80
CA LEU A 223 26.87 -5.08 12.79
C LEU A 223 26.49 -4.78 14.23
N ASP A 224 25.64 -3.80 14.53
CA ASP A 224 25.31 -3.39 15.90
C ASP A 224 24.73 -4.52 16.79
N PRO A 225 23.94 -5.50 16.29
CA PRO A 225 23.48 -6.59 17.13
C PRO A 225 24.59 -7.58 17.47
N TYR A 226 25.67 -7.57 16.69
CA TYR A 226 26.79 -8.53 16.73
C TYR A 226 28.08 -7.90 17.28
N SER A 227 28.15 -6.57 17.33
CA SER A 227 29.29 -5.81 17.82
C SER A 227 29.33 -5.79 19.34
N SER A 228 30.51 -6.03 19.92
CA SER A 228 30.74 -5.84 21.37
C SER A 228 30.56 -4.38 21.80
N ASP A 229 30.84 -3.46 20.89
CA ASP A 229 30.83 -2.01 21.14
C ASP A 229 29.47 -1.38 20.80
N GLY A 230 28.59 -2.14 20.13
CA GLY A 230 27.25 -1.71 19.74
C GLY A 230 27.21 -0.71 18.58
N HIS A 231 28.31 -0.57 17.83
CA HIS A 231 28.37 0.23 16.62
C HIS A 231 28.04 -0.61 15.37
N ASP A 232 27.43 0.03 14.38
CA ASP A 232 27.07 -0.58 13.08
C ASP A 232 28.28 -0.98 12.23
N GLY A 233 29.50 -0.59 12.64
CA GLY A 233 30.74 -0.88 11.96
C GLY A 233 31.89 -1.23 12.91
N ILE A 234 32.97 -1.74 12.33
CA ILE A 234 34.19 -2.09 13.05
C ILE A 234 34.82 -0.81 13.59
N VAL A 235 35.11 -0.79 14.89
CA VAL A 235 35.72 0.37 15.56
C VAL A 235 37.20 0.10 15.79
N ARG A 236 38.06 1.00 15.31
CA ARG A 236 39.50 0.98 15.59
C ARG A 236 39.76 1.49 17.01
N GLU A 237 40.93 1.17 17.57
CA GLU A 237 41.34 1.58 18.93
C GLU A 237 41.23 3.08 19.23
N ASP A 238 41.31 3.95 18.22
CA ASP A 238 41.17 5.40 18.37
C ASP A 238 39.72 5.91 18.20
N GLY A 239 38.75 5.00 18.16
CA GLY A 239 37.32 5.31 18.06
C GLY A 239 36.81 5.58 16.64
N VAL A 240 37.65 5.43 15.62
CA VAL A 240 37.25 5.64 14.21
C VAL A 240 36.60 4.37 13.65
N ILE A 241 35.43 4.54 13.02
CA ILE A 241 34.75 3.45 12.30
C ILE A 241 35.51 3.16 11.00
N MET A 242 35.90 1.91 10.82
CA MET A 242 36.63 1.41 9.65
C MET A 242 35.65 1.06 8.53
N ASN A 243 35.46 2.02 7.60
CA ASN A 243 34.43 1.96 6.58
C ASN A 243 34.54 0.74 5.66
N ASP A 244 35.69 0.54 5.03
CA ASP A 244 35.85 -0.45 3.97
C ASP A 244 35.80 -1.88 4.54
N GLU A 245 36.39 -2.08 5.71
CA GLU A 245 36.34 -3.32 6.47
C GLU A 245 34.92 -3.61 6.97
N THR A 246 34.18 -2.59 7.39
CA THR A 246 32.76 -2.73 7.74
C THR A 246 31.95 -3.16 6.53
N VAL A 247 32.09 -2.47 5.39
CA VAL A 247 31.39 -2.82 4.15
C VAL A 247 31.71 -4.26 3.75
N PHE A 248 32.96 -4.71 3.89
CA PHE A 248 33.34 -6.08 3.61
C PHE A 248 32.61 -7.11 4.49
N GLN A 249 32.48 -6.87 5.80
CA GLN A 249 31.71 -7.74 6.69
C GLN A 249 30.20 -7.70 6.38
N LEU A 250 29.64 -6.52 6.09
CA LEU A 250 28.24 -6.37 5.70
C LEU A 250 27.92 -7.13 4.40
N CYS A 251 28.87 -7.15 3.45
CA CYS A 251 28.74 -7.96 2.23
C CYS A 251 28.66 -9.45 2.58
N LYS A 252 29.53 -9.97 3.47
CA LYS A 252 29.44 -11.37 3.91
C LYS A 252 28.10 -11.70 4.58
N GLN A 253 27.62 -10.82 5.45
CA GLN A 253 26.31 -10.97 6.10
C GLN A 253 25.20 -11.04 5.06
N ALA A 254 25.19 -10.10 4.11
CA ALA A 254 24.20 -10.06 3.04
C ALA A 254 24.21 -11.33 2.18
N VAL A 255 25.39 -11.80 1.80
CA VAL A 255 25.58 -13.04 1.01
C VAL A 255 25.08 -14.26 1.77
N SER A 256 25.47 -14.42 3.04
CA SER A 256 24.99 -15.54 3.90
C SER A 256 23.46 -15.51 4.03
N GLN A 257 22.87 -14.33 4.22
CA GLN A 257 21.42 -14.18 4.33
C GLN A 257 20.67 -14.52 3.02
N VAL A 258 21.24 -14.21 1.85
CA VAL A 258 20.60 -14.49 0.54
C VAL A 258 20.74 -15.96 0.15
N ILE A 259 21.96 -16.51 0.20
CA ILE A 259 22.27 -17.87 -0.29
C ILE A 259 21.46 -18.93 0.44
N LEU A 260 21.29 -18.77 1.76
CA LEU A 260 20.75 -19.85 2.60
C LEU A 260 19.22 -19.90 2.64
N ASN A 261 18.54 -18.83 2.23
CA ASN A 261 17.19 -18.58 2.73
C ASN A 261 16.12 -18.30 1.66
N GLY A 262 16.48 -18.22 0.37
CA GLY A 262 15.55 -18.18 -0.76
C GLY A 262 14.41 -17.15 -0.64
N CYS A 263 14.55 -15.99 -1.30
CA CYS A 263 13.67 -14.82 -1.16
C CYS A 263 13.72 -14.15 0.22
N VAL A 264 14.89 -13.59 0.54
CA VAL A 264 15.08 -12.59 1.60
C VAL A 264 15.33 -11.24 0.93
N HIS A 265 14.60 -10.21 1.36
CA HIS A 265 14.86 -8.85 0.93
C HIS A 265 15.77 -8.18 1.95
N ILE A 266 16.96 -7.78 1.51
CA ILE A 266 17.92 -7.08 2.36
C ILE A 266 17.44 -5.65 2.56
N HIS A 267 17.31 -5.25 3.82
CA HIS A 267 17.16 -3.87 4.21
C HIS A 267 18.46 -3.41 4.87
N ASN A 268 19.03 -2.32 4.37
CA ASN A 268 20.12 -1.62 5.04
C ASN A 268 19.67 -0.18 5.27
N LEU A 269 19.67 0.27 6.53
CA LEU A 269 19.28 1.64 6.88
C LEU A 269 20.44 2.65 6.76
N ASN A 270 21.64 2.18 6.39
CA ASN A 270 22.86 2.97 6.32
C ASN A 270 23.29 3.30 4.88
N GLN A 271 24.25 4.21 4.75
CA GLN A 271 24.77 4.74 3.48
C GLN A 271 25.39 3.68 2.53
N TYR A 272 25.47 2.42 2.95
CA TYR A 272 26.18 1.34 2.26
C TYR A 272 25.29 0.48 1.36
N GLU A 273 23.98 0.76 1.32
CA GLU A 273 22.99 -0.01 0.56
C GLU A 273 23.39 -0.19 -0.91
N VAL A 274 23.88 0.87 -1.56
CA VAL A 274 24.27 0.82 -2.99
C VAL A 274 25.47 -0.10 -3.23
N LEU A 275 26.48 -0.04 -2.36
CA LEU A 275 27.71 -0.84 -2.47
C LEU A 275 27.42 -2.33 -2.24
N ILE A 276 26.58 -2.64 -1.25
CA ILE A 276 26.19 -4.01 -0.92
C ILE A 276 25.36 -4.61 -2.07
N LEU A 277 24.41 -3.86 -2.62
CA LEU A 277 23.60 -4.31 -3.76
C LEU A 277 24.43 -4.50 -5.02
N GLU A 278 25.45 -3.67 -5.27
CA GLU A 278 26.36 -3.83 -6.40
C GLU A 278 27.25 -5.06 -6.24
N PHE A 279 27.76 -5.31 -5.03
CA PHE A 279 28.53 -6.52 -4.71
C PHE A 279 27.70 -7.80 -4.89
N LEU A 280 26.48 -7.83 -4.33
CA LEU A 280 25.56 -8.96 -4.50
C LEU A 280 25.18 -9.20 -5.96
N ARG A 281 25.05 -8.15 -6.76
CA ARG A 281 24.78 -8.27 -8.20
C ARG A 281 25.92 -8.97 -8.94
N LEU A 282 27.16 -8.77 -8.52
CA LEU A 282 28.34 -9.40 -9.12
C LEU A 282 28.45 -10.88 -8.72
N GLU A 283 28.20 -11.23 -7.46
CA GLU A 283 28.30 -12.62 -6.98
C GLU A 283 27.06 -13.48 -7.28
N CYS A 284 25.86 -12.93 -7.31
CA CYS A 284 24.65 -13.70 -7.67
C CYS A 284 24.52 -13.98 -9.18
N GLN A 285 25.39 -13.41 -10.02
CA GLN A 285 25.43 -13.66 -11.47
C GLN A 285 26.45 -14.75 -11.88
N SER A 286 27.31 -15.22 -10.94
CA SER A 286 28.25 -16.33 -11.14
C SER A 286 27.72 -17.64 -10.57
#